data_AF-A0A8S3XIA4-F1
#
_entry.id   AF-A0A8S3XIA4-F1
#
_cell.length_a   1.000
_cell.length_b   1.000
_cell.length_c   1.000
_cell.angle_alpha   90.00
_cell.angle_beta   90.00
_cell.angle_gamma   90.00
#
_symmetry.space_group_name_H-M   'P 1'
#
loop_
_entity.id
_entity.type
_entity.pdbx_description
1 polymer ?
#
loop_
_entity_poly.entity_id
_entity_poly.type
_entity_poly.pdbx_seq_one_letter_code
_entity_poly.pdbx_strand_id
1 'polypeptide(L)'
;MRHLTTKHQKEADKPLDFLERKLKTLSQQQNTMITTSSVNESALLASYKVAYRVAKTGKPHTIAENLILPAALDMVEIMVSKQEANKLKNIPLSDNTISRRINDMANDIQEQVVEKLKKSTFCFAVRRIYRFFNCAQFVVFVRFEADDSITEEMLFCKALAANTTGECLYDMILESTCDYDIYC
;
A
#
# COMPACT_ATOMS: atom_id res chain seq x y z
N MET A 1 28.42 7.43 2.02
CA MET A 1 29.79 7.14 1.54
C MET A 1 30.27 5.73 1.87
N ARG A 2 30.29 5.26 3.13
CA ARG A 2 30.84 3.93 3.51
C ARG A 2 30.11 2.71 2.90
N HIS A 3 28.81 2.81 2.63
CA HIS A 3 28.02 1.74 2.02
C HIS A 3 28.41 1.47 0.54
N LEU A 4 28.66 2.53 -0.23
CA LEU A 4 29.08 2.44 -1.63
C LEU A 4 30.46 1.78 -1.74
N THR A 5 31.42 2.16 -0.89
CA THR A 5 32.76 1.58 -0.88
C THR A 5 32.82 0.13 -0.41
N THR A 6 31.89 -0.30 0.45
CA THR A 6 31.89 -1.67 1.01
C THR A 6 30.99 -2.66 0.29
N LYS A 7 29.91 -2.21 -0.37
CA LYS A 7 28.94 -3.06 -1.06
C LYS A 7 28.94 -2.90 -2.58
N HIS A 8 29.40 -1.75 -3.08
CA HIS A 8 29.38 -1.41 -4.50
C HIS A 8 30.74 -0.85 -4.93
N GLN A 9 31.83 -1.51 -4.55
CA GLN A 9 33.20 -1.03 -4.73
C GLN A 9 33.55 -0.68 -6.18
N LYS A 10 32.96 -1.39 -7.15
CA LYS A 10 33.12 -1.12 -8.61
C LYS A 10 32.42 0.17 -9.08
N GLU A 11 31.49 0.71 -8.30
CA GLU A 11 30.67 1.87 -8.62
C GLU A 11 30.99 3.07 -7.70
N ALA A 12 31.88 2.89 -6.71
CA ALA A 12 32.16 3.87 -5.66
C ALA A 12 32.88 5.12 -6.17
N ASP A 13 33.73 4.97 -7.19
CA ASP A 13 34.53 6.06 -7.78
C ASP A 13 33.90 6.66 -9.05
N LYS A 14 32.66 6.28 -9.38
CA LYS A 14 32.02 6.75 -10.60
C LYS A 14 31.44 8.16 -10.42
N PRO A 15 31.53 9.02 -11.45
CA PRO A 15 31.05 10.40 -11.38
C PRO A 15 29.53 10.47 -11.23
N LEU A 16 29.01 11.58 -10.69
CA LEU A 16 27.58 11.81 -10.50
C LEU A 16 26.78 11.59 -11.80
N ASP A 17 27.29 12.06 -12.93
CA ASP A 17 26.71 11.87 -14.26
C ASP A 17 26.45 10.39 -14.61
N PHE A 18 27.32 9.48 -14.15
CA PHE A 18 27.13 8.05 -14.36
C PHE A 18 25.92 7.52 -13.55
N LEU A 19 25.77 7.98 -12.31
CA LEU A 19 24.66 7.60 -11.44
C LEU A 19 23.33 8.16 -11.96
N GLU A 20 23.30 9.40 -12.42
CA GLU A 20 22.13 10.02 -13.03
C GLU A 20 21.68 9.28 -14.30
N ARG A 21 22.64 8.92 -15.17
CA ARG A 21 22.35 8.08 -16.35
C ARG A 21 21.80 6.72 -15.96
N LYS A 22 22.37 6.08 -14.93
CA LYS A 22 21.92 4.77 -14.45
C LYS A 22 20.52 4.83 -13.85
N LEU A 23 20.23 5.89 -13.08
CA LEU A 23 18.89 6.16 -12.55
C LEU A 23 17.89 6.36 -13.69
N LYS A 24 18.21 7.18 -14.69
CA LYS A 24 17.36 7.40 -15.86
C LYS A 24 17.08 6.10 -16.63
N THR A 25 18.12 5.28 -16.84
CA THR A 25 17.99 3.96 -17.47
C THR A 25 17.10 3.02 -16.66
N LEU A 26 17.27 2.99 -15.33
CA LEU A 26 16.43 2.17 -14.45
C LEU A 26 14.98 2.63 -14.46
N SER A 27 14.72 3.94 -14.39
CA SER A 27 13.38 4.50 -14.51
C SER A 27 12.74 4.18 -15.88
N GLN A 28 13.51 4.25 -16.97
CA GLN A 28 13.04 3.86 -18.30
C GLN A 28 12.77 2.36 -18.41
N GLN A 29 13.61 1.51 -17.82
CA GLN A 29 13.38 0.07 -17.75
C GLN A 29 12.14 -0.28 -16.93
N GLN A 30 11.95 0.41 -15.80
CA GLN A 30 10.75 0.28 -14.96
C GLN A 30 9.50 0.67 -15.75
N ASN A 31 9.51 1.81 -16.42
CA ASN A 31 8.41 2.26 -17.27
C ASN A 31 8.14 1.29 -18.42
N THR A 32 9.19 0.77 -19.06
CA THR A 32 9.07 -0.22 -20.14
C THR A 32 8.42 -1.51 -19.63
N MET A 33 8.86 -2.01 -18.48
CA MET A 33 8.32 -3.21 -17.84
C MET A 33 6.84 -3.03 -17.48
N ILE A 34 6.45 -1.84 -16.99
CA ILE A 34 5.06 -1.46 -16.74
C ILE A 34 4.26 -1.48 -18.05
N THR A 35 4.76 -0.85 -19.12
CA THR A 35 4.06 -0.78 -20.42
C THR A 35 3.96 -2.11 -21.16
N THR A 36 4.91 -3.04 -20.98
CA THR A 36 4.86 -4.38 -21.58
C THR A 36 3.87 -5.33 -20.89
N SER A 37 3.38 -4.96 -19.70
CA SER A 37 2.37 -5.74 -19.00
C SER A 37 0.96 -5.36 -19.48
N SER A 38 0.53 -5.88 -20.62
CA SER A 38 -0.90 -5.89 -20.97
C SER A 38 -1.63 -6.90 -20.08
N VAL A 39 -1.72 -6.62 -18.78
CA VAL A 39 -2.47 -7.47 -17.86
C VAL A 39 -3.92 -7.39 -18.30
N ASN A 40 -4.51 -8.53 -18.63
CA ASN A 40 -5.94 -8.64 -18.94
C ASN A 40 -6.74 -7.96 -17.82
N GLU A 41 -7.66 -7.06 -18.16
CA GLU A 41 -8.49 -6.31 -17.20
C GLU A 41 -9.20 -7.25 -16.20
N SER A 42 -9.65 -8.42 -16.66
CA SER A 42 -10.24 -9.44 -15.80
C SER A 42 -9.23 -10.02 -14.79
N ALA A 43 -7.98 -10.25 -15.20
CA ALA A 43 -6.92 -10.73 -14.31
C ALA A 43 -6.51 -9.64 -13.31
N LEU A 44 -6.47 -8.38 -13.75
CA LEU A 44 -6.26 -7.23 -12.90
C LEU A 44 -7.36 -7.13 -11.84
N LEU A 45 -8.63 -7.15 -12.23
CA LEU A 45 -9.77 -7.10 -11.32
C LEU A 45 -9.78 -8.28 -10.34
N ALA A 46 -9.53 -9.50 -10.84
CA ALA A 46 -9.46 -10.69 -10.00
C ALA A 46 -8.41 -10.56 -8.90
N SER A 47 -7.22 -10.07 -9.24
CA SER A 47 -6.16 -9.90 -8.25
C SER A 47 -6.46 -8.79 -7.22
N TYR A 48 -7.17 -7.71 -7.59
CA TYR A 48 -7.64 -6.72 -6.62
C TYR A 48 -8.65 -7.33 -5.65
N LYS A 49 -9.57 -8.15 -6.17
CA LYS A 49 -10.53 -8.87 -5.33
C LYS A 49 -9.86 -9.90 -4.40
N VAL A 50 -8.74 -10.50 -4.79
CA VAL A 50 -7.96 -11.37 -3.89
C VAL A 50 -7.26 -10.53 -2.82
N ALA A 51 -6.56 -9.47 -3.22
CA ALA A 51 -5.87 -8.55 -2.31
C ALA A 51 -6.81 -7.99 -1.24
N TYR A 52 -8.02 -7.56 -1.64
CA TYR A 52 -9.05 -7.08 -0.71
C TYR A 52 -9.43 -8.14 0.33
N ARG A 53 -9.62 -9.40 -0.08
CA ARG A 53 -9.95 -10.48 0.85
C ARG A 53 -8.80 -10.80 1.81
N VAL A 54 -7.56 -10.76 1.32
CA VAL A 54 -6.36 -10.97 2.14
C VAL A 54 -6.26 -9.88 3.20
N ALA A 55 -6.38 -8.60 2.80
CA ALA A 55 -6.37 -7.47 3.73
C ALA A 55 -7.51 -7.54 4.75
N LYS A 56 -8.74 -7.77 4.28
CA LYS A 56 -9.94 -7.84 5.14
C LYS A 56 -9.85 -8.93 6.21
N THR A 57 -9.15 -10.02 5.92
CA THR A 57 -8.97 -11.14 6.86
C THR A 57 -7.68 -11.05 7.67
N GLY A 58 -6.88 -10.00 7.48
CA GLY A 58 -5.61 -9.79 8.20
C GLY A 58 -4.57 -10.89 7.94
N LYS A 59 -4.60 -11.51 6.77
CA LYS A 59 -3.68 -12.61 6.42
C LYS A 59 -2.39 -12.07 5.79
N PRO A 60 -1.25 -12.80 5.93
CA PRO A 60 -0.03 -12.45 5.23
C PRO A 60 -0.25 -12.40 3.72
N HIS A 61 0.39 -11.45 3.03
CA HIS A 61 0.28 -11.29 1.58
C HIS A 61 0.70 -12.55 0.81
N THR A 62 1.72 -13.26 1.29
CA THR A 62 2.20 -14.55 0.77
C THR A 62 1.14 -15.65 0.68
N ILE A 63 0.01 -15.54 1.41
CA ILE A 63 -1.08 -16.53 1.33
C ILE A 63 -1.68 -16.61 -0.09
N ALA A 64 -1.63 -15.51 -0.84
CA ALA A 64 -2.21 -15.46 -2.18
C ALA A 64 -1.46 -16.38 -3.16
N GLU A 65 -0.13 -16.32 -3.16
CA GLU A 65 0.73 -17.15 -4.02
C GLU A 65 0.91 -18.57 -3.47
N ASN A 66 0.98 -18.75 -2.14
CA ASN A 66 1.29 -20.04 -1.53
C ASN A 66 0.07 -20.95 -1.34
N LEU A 67 -1.13 -20.38 -1.27
CA LEU A 67 -2.34 -21.16 -0.97
C LEU A 67 -3.51 -20.84 -1.91
N ILE A 68 -3.87 -19.56 -2.06
CA ILE A 68 -5.08 -19.19 -2.81
C ILE A 68 -4.95 -19.58 -4.29
N LEU A 69 -3.83 -19.24 -4.93
CA LEU A 69 -3.61 -19.56 -6.34
C LEU A 69 -3.49 -21.09 -6.59
N PRO A 70 -2.66 -21.86 -5.85
CA PRO A 70 -2.63 -23.32 -5.98
C PRO A 70 -4.00 -23.97 -5.80
N ALA A 71 -4.74 -23.60 -4.75
CA ALA A 71 -6.07 -24.17 -4.51
C ALA A 71 -7.05 -23.83 -5.65
N ALA A 72 -6.99 -22.60 -6.19
CA ALA A 72 -7.82 -22.21 -7.33
C ALA A 72 -7.45 -22.98 -8.60
N LEU A 73 -6.17 -23.26 -8.83
CA LEU A 73 -5.70 -24.06 -9.95
C LEU A 73 -6.22 -25.50 -9.85
N ASP A 74 -6.05 -26.15 -8.70
CA ASP A 74 -6.49 -27.54 -8.48
C ASP A 74 -8.00 -27.68 -8.67
N MET A 75 -8.79 -26.76 -8.10
CA MET A 75 -10.24 -26.76 -8.24
C MET A 75 -10.69 -26.61 -9.70
N VAL A 76 -10.12 -25.66 -10.45
CA VAL A 76 -10.50 -25.44 -11.86
C VAL A 76 -10.00 -26.56 -12.76
N GLU A 77 -8.84 -27.14 -12.48
CA GLU A 77 -8.31 -28.27 -13.24
C GLU A 77 -9.20 -29.51 -13.11
N ILE A 78 -9.66 -29.82 -11.90
CA ILE A 78 -10.54 -30.96 -11.60
C ILE A 78 -11.97 -30.73 -12.11
N MET A 79 -12.53 -29.55 -11.84
CA MET A 79 -13.96 -29.28 -12.07
C MET A 79 -14.28 -28.78 -13.48
N VAL A 80 -13.29 -28.22 -14.19
CA VAL A 80 -13.51 -27.55 -15.48
C VAL A 80 -12.57 -28.13 -16.53
N SER A 81 -11.29 -27.77 -16.50
CA SER A 81 -10.23 -28.35 -17.31
C SER A 81 -8.87 -27.74 -16.98
N LYS A 82 -7.80 -28.45 -17.33
CA LYS A 82 -6.43 -27.94 -17.27
C LYS A 82 -6.21 -26.67 -18.10
N GLN A 83 -6.89 -26.54 -19.24
CA GLN A 83 -6.78 -25.35 -20.10
C GLN A 83 -7.32 -24.10 -19.40
N GLU A 84 -8.47 -24.22 -18.75
CA GLU A 84 -9.07 -23.10 -17.99
C GLU A 84 -8.25 -22.77 -16.74
N ALA A 85 -7.74 -23.77 -16.03
CA ALA A 85 -6.87 -23.56 -14.88
C ALA A 85 -5.61 -22.74 -15.27
N ASN A 86 -4.99 -23.05 -16.40
CA ASN A 86 -3.81 -22.30 -16.86
C ASN A 86 -4.06 -20.81 -17.08
N LYS A 87 -5.31 -20.37 -17.35
CA LYS A 87 -5.62 -18.94 -17.47
C LYS A 87 -5.45 -18.20 -16.14
N LEU A 88 -5.65 -18.86 -15.00
CA LEU A 88 -5.50 -18.26 -13.66
C LEU A 88 -4.04 -17.90 -13.34
N LYS A 89 -3.06 -18.55 -13.99
CA LYS A 89 -1.64 -18.24 -13.82
C LYS A 89 -1.27 -16.82 -14.27
N ASN A 90 -2.13 -16.20 -15.09
CA ASN A 90 -1.98 -14.81 -15.53
C ASN A 90 -2.47 -13.80 -14.49
N ILE A 91 -3.13 -14.25 -13.41
CA ILE A 91 -3.56 -13.38 -12.32
C ILE A 91 -2.33 -13.09 -11.45
N PRO A 92 -1.86 -11.84 -11.36
CA PRO A 92 -0.64 -11.56 -10.63
C PRO A 92 -0.97 -11.53 -9.13
N LEU A 93 -0.53 -12.56 -8.40
CA LEU A 93 -0.84 -12.77 -6.98
C LEU A 93 0.40 -12.87 -6.09
N SER A 94 1.57 -12.46 -6.59
CA SER A 94 2.79 -12.47 -5.78
C SER A 94 2.66 -11.59 -4.55
N ASP A 95 3.44 -11.90 -3.50
CA ASP A 95 3.50 -11.13 -2.25
C ASP A 95 3.56 -9.60 -2.50
N ASN A 96 4.50 -9.18 -3.34
CA ASN A 96 4.68 -7.79 -3.75
C ASN A 96 3.46 -7.21 -4.48
N THR A 97 2.78 -8.01 -5.30
CA THR A 97 1.60 -7.56 -6.05
C THR A 97 0.42 -7.35 -5.11
N ILE A 98 0.20 -8.26 -4.17
CA ILE A 98 -0.86 -8.15 -3.17
C ILE A 98 -0.59 -6.94 -2.28
N SER A 99 0.64 -6.78 -1.79
CA SER A 99 1.06 -5.60 -1.02
C SER A 99 0.74 -4.30 -1.75
N ARG A 100 1.17 -4.19 -3.02
CA ARG A 100 0.91 -2.99 -3.83
C ARG A 100 -0.58 -2.70 -3.98
N ARG A 101 -1.39 -3.70 -4.32
CA ARG A 101 -2.84 -3.52 -4.51
C ARG A 101 -3.57 -3.12 -3.23
N ILE A 102 -3.13 -3.63 -2.09
CA ILE A 102 -3.67 -3.21 -0.79
C ILE A 102 -3.35 -1.74 -0.55
N ASN A 103 -2.11 -1.30 -0.83
CA ASN A 103 -1.73 0.10 -0.72
C ASN A 103 -2.49 0.98 -1.72
N ASP A 104 -2.65 0.54 -2.98
CA ASP A 104 -3.40 1.27 -4.01
C ASP A 104 -4.86 1.50 -3.55
N MET A 105 -5.53 0.47 -3.04
CA MET A 105 -6.88 0.60 -2.48
C MET A 105 -6.92 1.47 -1.22
N ALA A 106 -5.92 1.39 -0.34
CA ALA A 106 -5.86 2.21 0.86
C ALA A 106 -5.67 3.70 0.52
N ASN A 107 -4.83 4.00 -0.48
CA ASN A 107 -4.59 5.35 -0.98
C ASN A 107 -5.85 5.92 -1.64
N ASP A 108 -6.54 5.14 -2.48
CA ASP A 108 -7.82 5.56 -3.11
C ASP A 108 -8.87 5.93 -2.05
N ILE A 109 -9.04 5.10 -1.02
CA ILE A 109 -9.94 5.41 0.10
C ILE A 109 -9.50 6.68 0.84
N GLN A 110 -8.20 6.83 1.09
CA GLN A 110 -7.65 8.01 1.77
C GLN A 110 -7.88 9.29 0.96
N GLU A 111 -7.64 9.26 -0.36
CA GLU A 111 -7.89 10.40 -1.26
C GLU A 111 -9.37 10.81 -1.23
N GLN A 112 -10.29 9.84 -1.30
CA GLN A 112 -11.73 10.11 -1.19
C GLN A 112 -12.12 10.73 0.16
N VAL A 113 -11.52 10.28 1.27
CA VAL A 113 -11.73 10.89 2.59
C VAL A 113 -11.23 12.33 2.61
N VAL A 114 -10.00 12.58 2.12
CA VAL A 114 -9.41 13.94 2.07
C VAL A 114 -10.27 14.88 1.23
N GLU A 115 -10.77 14.44 0.07
CA GLU A 115 -11.66 15.23 -0.77
C GLU A 115 -12.97 15.64 -0.08
N LYS A 116 -13.53 14.74 0.75
CA LYS A 116 -14.73 15.02 1.54
C LYS A 116 -14.43 16.02 2.66
N LEU A 117 -13.30 15.85 3.37
CA LEU A 117 -12.88 16.75 4.45
C LEU A 117 -12.67 18.18 3.95
N LYS A 118 -12.10 18.38 2.75
CA LYS A 118 -11.93 19.72 2.15
C LYS A 118 -13.24 20.48 1.94
N LYS A 119 -14.38 19.79 1.95
CA LYS A 119 -15.72 20.36 1.68
C LYS A 119 -16.62 20.39 2.92
N SER A 120 -16.16 19.87 4.05
CA SER A 120 -16.98 19.64 5.24
C SER A 120 -16.32 20.19 6.49
N THR A 121 -17.12 20.53 7.49
CA THR A 121 -16.60 20.74 8.85
C THR A 121 -16.34 19.38 9.48
N PHE A 122 -15.16 19.21 10.07
CA PHE A 122 -14.75 17.95 10.66
C PHE A 122 -14.09 18.13 12.02
N CYS A 123 -13.98 17.04 12.77
CA CYS A 123 -13.17 16.98 13.98
C CYS A 123 -12.30 15.71 14.00
N PHE A 124 -11.14 15.79 14.65
CA PHE A 124 -10.28 14.64 14.83
C PHE A 124 -10.76 13.77 16.00
N ALA A 125 -10.82 12.46 15.76
CA ALA A 125 -11.01 11.44 16.76
C ALA A 125 -9.73 10.60 16.86
N VAL A 126 -8.90 10.92 17.84
CA VAL A 126 -7.59 10.28 18.02
C VAL A 126 -7.71 9.03 18.87
N ARG A 127 -7.15 7.90 18.40
CA ARG A 127 -7.08 6.64 19.14
C ARG A 127 -5.65 6.13 19.19
N ARG A 128 -5.10 5.97 20.39
CA ARG A 128 -3.86 5.21 20.59
C ARG A 128 -4.19 3.73 20.72
N ILE A 129 -3.66 2.92 19.82
CA ILE A 129 -3.82 1.47 19.87
C ILE A 129 -2.50 0.84 20.31
N TYR A 130 -2.56 0.01 21.34
CA TYR A 130 -1.45 -0.84 21.73
C TYR A 130 -1.64 -2.20 21.08
N ARG A 131 -0.82 -2.60 20.11
CA ARG A 131 -0.67 -4.04 19.88
C ARG A 131 0.54 -4.54 19.08
N PHE A 132 1.10 -5.60 19.66
CA PHE A 132 2.13 -6.56 19.25
C PHE A 132 3.57 -6.02 19.08
N PHE A 133 4.51 -6.67 19.80
CA PHE A 133 5.96 -6.40 19.79
C PHE A 133 6.42 -5.02 20.33
N ASN A 134 5.77 -4.46 21.35
CA ASN A 134 6.16 -3.19 22.02
C ASN A 134 6.18 -1.92 21.16
N CYS A 135 5.64 -1.94 19.92
CA CYS A 135 5.41 -0.74 19.14
C CYS A 135 3.97 -0.25 19.35
N ALA A 136 3.80 0.95 19.91
CA ALA A 136 2.48 1.58 19.95
C ALA A 136 2.14 2.13 18.57
N GLN A 137 0.85 2.15 18.21
CA GLN A 137 0.37 2.76 16.97
C GLN A 137 -0.53 3.95 17.29
N PHE A 138 -0.35 5.01 16.52
CA PHE A 138 -1.18 6.20 16.54
C PHE A 138 -2.12 6.17 15.36
N VAL A 139 -3.41 6.04 15.64
CA VAL A 139 -4.45 6.02 14.61
C VAL A 139 -5.32 7.25 14.79
N VAL A 140 -5.45 8.02 13.72
CA VAL A 140 -6.29 9.22 13.70
C VAL A 140 -7.48 8.94 12.81
N PHE A 141 -8.66 9.12 13.39
CA PHE A 141 -9.93 9.15 12.68
C PHE A 141 -10.38 10.59 12.51
N VAL A 142 -11.22 10.82 11.52
CA VAL A 142 -11.93 12.08 11.27
C VAL A 142 -13.42 11.82 11.34
N ARG A 143 -14.15 12.77 11.93
CA ARG A 143 -15.61 12.77 11.91
C ARG A 143 -16.11 13.98 11.17
N PHE A 144 -16.97 13.77 10.20
CA PHE A 144 -17.54 14.83 9.38
C PHE A 144 -18.98 14.49 9.00
N GLU A 145 -19.76 15.51 8.65
CA GLU A 145 -21.11 15.34 8.14
C GLU A 145 -21.06 14.93 6.66
N ALA A 146 -21.71 13.82 6.34
CA ALA A 146 -21.90 13.33 4.98
C ALA A 146 -23.25 12.62 4.88
N ASP A 147 -23.99 12.91 3.80
CA ASP A 147 -25.30 12.32 3.51
C ASP A 147 -26.28 12.39 4.72
N ASP A 148 -26.40 13.58 5.33
CA ASP A 148 -27.21 13.87 6.52
C ASP A 148 -26.88 13.00 7.76
N SER A 149 -25.66 12.46 7.81
CA SER A 149 -25.18 11.62 8.92
C SER A 149 -23.74 11.96 9.33
N ILE A 150 -23.40 11.72 10.60
CA ILE A 150 -22.02 11.83 11.05
C ILE A 150 -21.29 10.55 10.66
N THR A 151 -20.29 10.69 9.80
CA THR A 151 -19.42 9.58 9.36
C THR A 151 -18.09 9.65 10.10
N GLU A 152 -17.56 8.49 10.53
CA GLU A 152 -16.21 8.34 11.12
C GLU A 152 -15.35 7.51 10.17
N GLU A 153 -14.26 8.10 9.65
CA GLU A 153 -13.31 7.41 8.76
C GLU A 153 -11.88 7.51 9.30
N MET A 154 -11.04 6.53 8.97
CA MET A 154 -9.62 6.56 9.32
C MET A 154 -8.87 7.50 8.37
N LEU A 155 -8.12 8.46 8.93
CA LEU A 155 -7.28 9.37 8.14
C LEU A 155 -5.87 8.81 7.95
N PHE A 156 -5.19 8.43 9.03
CA PHE A 156 -3.85 7.84 8.96
C PHE A 156 -3.51 6.97 10.17
N CYS A 157 -2.50 6.10 10.00
CA CYS A 157 -1.89 5.32 11.08
C CYS A 157 -0.38 5.44 11.00
N LYS A 158 0.27 5.82 12.11
CA LYS A 158 1.73 5.96 12.24
C LYS A 158 2.24 5.17 13.44
N ALA A 159 3.44 4.62 13.32
CA ALA A 159 4.10 3.97 14.45
C ALA A 159 4.57 5.03 15.47
N LEU A 160 4.42 4.73 16.76
CA LEU A 160 4.87 5.58 17.85
C LEU A 160 6.16 5.08 18.46
N ALA A 161 7.05 6.03 18.77
CA ALA A 161 8.19 5.77 19.62
C ALA A 161 7.74 5.57 21.09
N ALA A 162 8.55 4.85 21.87
CA ALA A 162 8.20 4.50 23.26
C ALA A 162 7.94 5.72 24.16
N ASN A 163 8.60 6.86 23.90
CA ASN A 163 8.56 8.08 24.72
C ASN A 163 7.82 9.23 24.03
N THR A 164 6.69 8.95 23.37
CA THR A 164 5.94 10.00 22.66
C THR A 164 5.18 10.90 23.65
N THR A 165 5.45 12.21 23.62
CA THR A 165 4.73 13.24 24.40
C THR A 165 3.47 13.72 23.68
N GLY A 166 2.61 14.48 24.36
CA GLY A 166 1.44 15.10 23.71
C GLY A 166 1.82 16.06 22.57
N GLU A 167 2.92 16.78 22.71
CA GLU A 167 3.49 17.66 21.68
C GLU A 167 3.89 16.87 20.42
N CYS A 168 4.60 15.75 20.58
CA CYS A 168 4.93 14.89 19.44
C CYS A 168 3.69 14.35 18.70
N LEU A 169 2.59 14.11 19.42
CA LEU A 169 1.33 13.68 18.79
C LEU A 169 0.67 14.83 18.02
N TYR A 170 0.73 16.05 18.55
CA TYR A 170 0.23 17.25 17.89
C TYR A 170 1.00 17.54 16.60
N ASP A 171 2.33 17.52 16.67
CA ASP A 171 3.21 17.72 15.50
C ASP A 171 2.94 16.66 14.43
N MET A 172 2.77 15.40 14.85
CA MET A 172 2.44 14.30 13.93
C MET A 172 1.09 14.51 13.21
N ILE A 173 0.10 15.07 13.90
CA ILE A 173 -1.18 15.45 13.27
C ILE A 173 -0.93 16.57 12.26
N LEU A 174 -0.23 17.65 12.66
CA LEU A 174 0.01 18.81 11.82
C LEU A 174 0.78 18.45 10.53
N GLU A 175 1.87 17.68 10.67
CA GLU A 175 2.64 17.17 9.54
C GLU A 175 1.79 16.31 8.62
N SER A 176 1.03 15.36 9.18
CA SER A 176 0.14 14.51 8.38
C SER A 176 -0.95 15.31 7.67
N THR A 177 -1.56 16.30 8.32
CA THR A 177 -2.61 17.10 7.69
C THR A 177 -2.06 18.02 6.60
N CYS A 178 -0.82 18.51 6.76
CA CYS A 178 -0.10 19.22 5.70
C CYS A 178 0.13 18.35 4.46
N ASP A 179 0.50 17.07 4.64
CA ASP A 179 0.67 16.12 3.52
C ASP A 179 -0.63 15.94 2.70
N TYR A 180 -1.79 16.22 3.30
CA TYR A 180 -3.12 16.09 2.67
C TYR A 180 -3.73 17.44 2.22
N ASP A 181 -3.00 18.55 2.34
CA ASP A 181 -3.53 19.92 2.20
C ASP A 181 -4.79 20.18 3.05
N ILE A 182 -4.83 19.61 4.25
CA ILE A 182 -5.87 19.85 5.25
C ILE A 182 -5.30 20.88 6.24
N TYR A 183 -5.85 22.10 6.22
CA TYR A 183 -5.46 23.16 7.14
C TYR A 183 -6.48 23.23 8.28
N CYS A 184 -5.98 23.10 9.52
CA CYS A 184 -6.77 23.09 10.75
C CYS A 184 -6.52 24.36 11.56
#